data_AF-A0A816DBJ9-F1
#
_entry.id   AF-A0A816DBJ9-F1
#
_cell.length_a   1.000
_cell.length_b   1.000
_cell.length_c   1.000
_cell.angle_alpha   90.00
_cell.angle_beta   90.00
_cell.angle_gamma   90.00
#
_symmetry.space_group_name_H-M   'P 1'
#
loop_
_entity.id
_entity.type
_entity.pdbx_description
1 polymer ?
#
loop_
_entity_poly.entity_id
_entity_poly.type
_entity_poly.pdbx_seq_one_letter_code
_entity_poly.pdbx_strand_id
1 'polypeptide(L)'
;MSQTSIILSCILISIFLKNICLASLLLIDPKNPCRAYGNASVYDITDLVDTWPVALNGPGFGGKYIYWWSCAGNTGKCEDTDVAVCQQRVDAPELQFNAGNVSPQLWYGLFNGPASQSNLTWDIVYPNHQSNPSFIDGTGIRVATVHFIVDSAVEKPILTVDGEEKYTEYSITVRGKCIGQPAINQTTFVQGYCDPKTGQVVPGPYINEIIKFFPSI
;
A
#
# COMPACT_ATOMS: atom_id res chain seq x y z
N MET A 1 7.56 30.27 -36.91
CA MET A 1 8.24 29.36 -35.95
C MET A 1 9.50 28.85 -36.61
N SER A 2 10.68 29.05 -36.00
CA SER A 2 11.92 28.50 -36.55
C SER A 2 12.00 26.99 -36.30
N GLN A 3 12.72 26.29 -37.17
CA GLN A 3 12.95 24.85 -37.08
C GLN A 3 13.56 24.44 -35.72
N THR A 4 14.37 25.32 -35.12
CA THR A 4 14.94 25.19 -33.78
C THR A 4 13.89 25.18 -32.65
N SER A 5 12.83 25.98 -32.75
CA SER A 5 11.76 26.00 -31.73
C SER A 5 10.93 24.71 -31.72
N ILE A 6 10.75 24.07 -32.88
CA ILE A 6 10.01 22.79 -32.98
C ILE A 6 10.83 21.66 -32.33
N ILE A 7 12.13 21.59 -32.62
CA ILE A 7 13.02 20.56 -32.07
C ILE A 7 13.10 20.68 -30.54
N LEU A 8 13.24 21.90 -30.01
CA LEU A 8 13.32 22.12 -28.56
C LEU A 8 12.02 21.71 -27.84
N SER A 9 10.87 22.03 -28.40
CA SER A 9 9.56 21.61 -27.87
C SER A 9 9.38 20.10 -27.90
N CYS A 10 9.79 19.42 -28.99
CA CYS A 10 9.72 17.96 -29.06
C CYS A 10 10.65 17.27 -28.05
N ILE A 11 11.84 17.83 -27.78
CA ILE A 11 12.76 17.31 -26.76
C ILE A 11 12.15 17.51 -25.36
N LEU A 12 11.62 18.70 -25.06
CA LEU A 12 10.99 18.98 -23.77
C LEU A 12 9.77 18.09 -23.53
N ILE A 13 8.91 17.92 -24.53
CA ILE A 13 7.76 17.01 -24.47
C ILE A 13 8.22 15.55 -24.28
N SER A 14 9.29 15.12 -24.95
CA SER A 14 9.85 13.76 -24.78
C SER A 14 10.47 13.53 -23.40
N ILE A 15 11.13 14.54 -22.83
CA ILE A 15 11.67 14.50 -21.47
C ILE A 15 10.53 14.52 -20.44
N PHE A 16 9.48 15.31 -20.69
CA PHE A 16 8.28 15.32 -19.85
C PHE A 16 7.59 13.97 -19.88
N LEU A 17 7.26 13.45 -21.08
CA LEU A 17 6.55 12.17 -21.25
C LEU A 17 7.32 10.97 -20.70
N LYS A 18 8.66 10.96 -20.75
CA LYS A 18 9.46 9.88 -20.15
C LYS A 18 9.35 9.79 -18.62
N ASN A 19 8.89 10.84 -17.95
CA ASN A 19 8.79 10.88 -16.48
C ASN A 19 7.34 10.74 -15.95
N ILE A 20 6.32 10.58 -16.81
CA ILE A 20 4.91 10.75 -16.39
C ILE A 20 4.25 9.47 -15.82
N CYS A 21 4.79 8.26 -16.00
CA CYS A 21 4.20 7.05 -15.42
C CYS A 21 5.25 6.18 -14.73
N LEU A 22 5.61 6.52 -13.49
CA LEU A 22 6.46 5.67 -12.65
C LEU A 22 5.65 4.72 -11.76
N ALA A 23 4.36 5.01 -11.51
CA ALA A 23 3.48 4.18 -10.71
C ALA A 23 2.38 3.53 -11.56
N SER A 24 2.02 2.29 -11.24
CA SER A 24 0.94 1.51 -11.83
C SER A 24 -0.04 1.08 -10.78
N LEU A 25 -1.32 1.19 -11.08
CA LEU A 25 -2.36 0.61 -10.26
C LEU A 25 -2.25 -0.92 -10.33
N LEU A 26 -2.25 -1.56 -9.17
CA LEU A 26 -2.24 -3.01 -9.03
C LEU A 26 -3.66 -3.53 -8.87
N LEU A 27 -3.93 -4.71 -9.43
CA LEU A 27 -5.20 -5.41 -9.31
C LEU A 27 -5.25 -6.15 -7.98
N ILE A 28 -6.13 -5.73 -7.08
CA ILE A 28 -6.34 -6.37 -5.77
C ILE A 28 -6.94 -7.76 -5.95
N ASP A 29 -6.49 -8.74 -5.17
CA ASP A 29 -7.10 -10.07 -5.13
C ASP A 29 -8.49 -9.99 -4.46
N PRO A 30 -9.59 -10.33 -5.16
CA PRO A 30 -10.94 -10.23 -4.61
C PRO A 30 -11.20 -11.20 -3.45
N LYS A 31 -10.36 -12.21 -3.24
CA LYS A 31 -10.47 -13.16 -2.13
C LYS A 31 -9.53 -12.83 -0.97
N ASN A 32 -8.51 -12.01 -1.22
CA ASN A 32 -7.50 -11.64 -0.24
C ASN A 32 -7.09 -10.17 -0.42
N PRO A 33 -7.72 -9.22 0.29
CA PRO A 33 -7.41 -7.79 0.15
C PRO A 33 -5.98 -7.42 0.57
N CYS A 34 -5.25 -8.33 1.24
CA CYS A 34 -3.83 -8.20 1.56
C CYS A 34 -2.90 -8.59 0.40
N ARG A 35 -3.46 -8.89 -0.78
CA ARG A 35 -2.71 -9.28 -1.98
C ARG A 35 -3.13 -8.46 -3.18
N ALA A 36 -2.15 -8.10 -4.01
CA ALA A 36 -2.39 -7.46 -5.29
C ALA A 36 -1.47 -8.03 -6.40
N TYR A 37 -1.88 -7.82 -7.64
CA TYR A 37 -1.23 -8.31 -8.85
C TYR A 37 -0.93 -7.17 -9.80
N GLY A 38 0.22 -7.21 -10.45
CA GLY A 38 0.53 -6.24 -11.50
C GLY A 38 1.89 -6.52 -12.11
N ASN A 39 2.08 -6.16 -13.38
CA ASN A 39 3.34 -6.36 -14.10
C ASN A 39 3.88 -7.81 -14.00
N ALA A 40 3.00 -8.80 -14.22
CA ALA A 40 3.29 -10.23 -14.06
C ALA A 40 3.78 -10.66 -12.66
N SER A 41 3.58 -9.82 -11.64
CA SER A 41 4.06 -10.03 -10.28
C SER A 41 2.96 -10.04 -9.23
N VAL A 42 3.33 -10.50 -8.03
CA VAL A 42 2.46 -10.63 -6.87
C VAL A 42 3.06 -9.80 -5.73
N TYR A 43 2.21 -9.00 -5.11
CA TYR A 43 2.48 -8.29 -3.86
C TYR A 43 1.60 -8.94 -2.81
N ASP A 44 2.18 -9.50 -1.74
CA ASP A 44 1.42 -10.24 -0.73
C ASP A 44 1.92 -9.93 0.67
N ILE A 45 1.09 -9.21 1.43
CA ILE A 45 1.39 -8.79 2.80
C ILE A 45 0.58 -9.59 3.84
N THR A 46 -0.05 -10.70 3.43
CA THR A 46 -0.93 -11.50 4.31
C THR A 46 -0.22 -11.89 5.61
N ASP A 47 1.03 -12.33 5.50
CA ASP A 47 1.84 -12.79 6.62
C ASP A 47 2.84 -11.70 7.12
N LEU A 48 2.58 -10.42 6.83
CA LEU A 48 3.45 -9.30 7.24
C LEU A 48 3.60 -9.18 8.76
N VAL A 49 2.53 -9.47 9.50
CA VAL A 49 2.48 -9.47 10.96
C VAL A 49 1.92 -10.79 11.46
N ASP A 50 2.35 -11.22 12.65
CA ASP A 50 1.89 -12.50 13.23
C ASP A 50 0.39 -12.50 13.54
N THR A 51 -0.20 -11.33 13.80
CA THR A 51 -1.62 -11.19 14.13
C THR A 51 -2.15 -9.86 13.63
N TRP A 52 -3.21 -9.94 12.81
CA TRP A 52 -4.00 -8.80 12.38
C TRP A 52 -5.21 -8.58 13.31
N PRO A 53 -5.65 -7.33 13.53
CA PRO A 53 -4.98 -6.08 13.19
C PRO A 53 -3.73 -5.84 14.03
N VAL A 54 -2.81 -5.01 13.53
CA VAL A 54 -1.64 -4.54 14.30
C VAL A 54 -1.95 -3.20 14.96
N ALA A 55 -1.52 -3.04 16.21
CA ALA A 55 -1.63 -1.80 16.96
C ALA A 55 -0.30 -1.03 16.90
N LEU A 56 -0.32 0.18 16.34
CA LEU A 56 0.86 1.02 16.19
C LEU A 56 0.69 2.29 17.04
N ASN A 57 1.62 2.55 17.95
CA ASN A 57 1.63 3.81 18.70
C ASN A 57 2.19 4.92 17.81
N GLY A 58 1.51 6.05 17.75
CA GLY A 58 1.94 7.19 16.94
C GLY A 58 1.48 8.53 17.51
N PRO A 59 2.11 9.64 17.06
CA PRO A 59 1.59 10.97 17.30
C PRO A 59 0.34 11.22 16.44
N GLY A 60 -0.60 11.98 16.97
CA GLY A 60 -1.71 12.54 16.20
C GLY A 60 -2.02 13.95 16.68
N PHE A 61 -2.98 14.63 16.07
CA PHE A 61 -3.30 15.97 16.53
C PHE A 61 -3.83 15.96 17.97
N GLY A 62 -3.23 16.75 18.86
CA GLY A 62 -3.73 16.90 20.23
C GLY A 62 -3.36 15.76 21.19
N GLY A 63 -2.54 14.80 20.79
CA GLY A 63 -2.08 13.77 21.73
C GLY A 63 -1.40 12.55 21.12
N LYS A 64 -1.37 11.48 21.91
CA LYS A 64 -0.88 10.16 21.50
C LYS A 64 -2.06 9.28 21.11
N TYR A 65 -1.84 8.48 20.08
CA TYR A 65 -2.85 7.61 19.49
C TYR A 65 -2.32 6.20 19.28
N ILE A 66 -3.26 5.26 19.24
CA ILE A 66 -3.06 3.91 18.71
C ILE A 66 -3.72 3.85 17.35
N TYR A 67 -2.96 3.47 16.34
CA TYR A 67 -3.42 3.23 14.98
C TYR A 67 -3.56 1.72 14.80
N TRP A 68 -4.80 1.27 14.72
CA TRP A 68 -5.13 -0.12 14.40
C TRP A 68 -5.16 -0.28 12.90
N TRP A 69 -4.25 -1.06 12.34
CA TRP A 69 -4.18 -1.31 10.91
C TRP A 69 -4.49 -2.78 10.58
N SER A 70 -5.35 -3.00 9.59
CA SER A 70 -5.74 -4.29 9.04
C SER A 70 -5.78 -4.19 7.52
N CYS A 71 -4.98 -5.00 6.82
CA CYS A 71 -5.08 -5.10 5.36
C CYS A 71 -6.38 -5.76 4.87
N ALA A 72 -7.18 -6.34 5.78
CA ALA A 72 -8.43 -7.03 5.48
C ALA A 72 -9.69 -6.38 6.08
N GLY A 73 -9.60 -5.15 6.59
CA GLY A 73 -10.78 -4.37 6.94
C GLY A 73 -11.44 -4.75 8.27
N ASN A 74 -10.77 -5.58 9.08
CA ASN A 74 -11.28 -6.02 10.38
C ASN A 74 -10.33 -5.60 11.50
N THR A 75 -10.46 -4.34 11.94
CA THR A 75 -9.71 -3.81 13.09
C THR A 75 -10.38 -4.15 14.42
N GLY A 76 -11.66 -4.53 14.44
CA GLY A 76 -12.45 -4.65 15.67
C GLY A 76 -12.56 -3.32 16.44
N LYS A 77 -12.27 -2.21 15.77
CA LYS A 77 -12.25 -0.82 16.26
C LYS A 77 -12.92 0.06 15.22
N CYS A 78 -13.39 1.23 15.64
CA CYS A 78 -14.25 2.10 14.87
C CYS A 78 -15.57 1.37 14.52
N GLU A 79 -16.72 1.93 14.90
CA GLU A 79 -18.02 1.29 14.68
C GLU A 79 -18.46 1.40 13.21
N ASP A 80 -17.68 0.83 12.31
CA ASP A 80 -17.90 0.84 10.86
C ASP A 80 -17.42 -0.48 10.25
N THR A 81 -17.92 -0.80 9.06
CA THR A 81 -17.52 -2.02 8.34
C THR A 81 -16.27 -1.78 7.52
N ASP A 82 -15.46 -2.81 7.34
CA ASP A 82 -14.35 -2.79 6.37
C ASP A 82 -13.29 -1.72 6.66
N VAL A 83 -13.08 -1.38 7.93
CA VAL A 83 -12.12 -0.37 8.38
C VAL A 83 -10.72 -0.94 8.26
N ALA A 84 -9.90 -0.33 7.40
CA ALA A 84 -8.49 -0.69 7.25
C ALA A 84 -7.64 -0.04 8.34
N VAL A 85 -7.90 1.24 8.64
CA VAL A 85 -7.17 2.00 9.66
C VAL A 85 -8.16 2.68 10.60
N CYS A 86 -8.03 2.39 11.89
CA CYS A 86 -8.76 3.07 12.95
C CYS A 86 -7.79 3.78 13.89
N GLN A 87 -7.94 5.08 14.04
CA GLN A 87 -7.19 5.87 15.02
C GLN A 87 -7.97 5.92 16.33
N GLN A 88 -7.30 5.63 17.45
CA GLN A 88 -7.87 5.62 18.80
C GLN A 88 -7.04 6.48 19.75
N ARG A 89 -7.67 7.40 20.48
CA ARG A 89 -6.96 8.18 21.52
C ARG A 89 -6.50 7.28 22.66
N VAL A 90 -5.27 7.48 23.13
CA VAL A 90 -4.72 6.73 24.27
C VAL A 90 -5.39 7.13 25.58
N ASP A 91 -5.72 8.42 25.75
CA ASP A 91 -6.28 9.00 26.97
C ASP A 91 -7.82 9.00 27.03
N ALA A 92 -8.48 8.74 25.90
CA ALA A 92 -9.93 8.60 25.77
C ALA A 92 -10.24 7.48 24.76
N PRO A 93 -10.09 6.19 25.13
CA PRO A 93 -10.18 5.04 24.21
C PRO A 93 -11.51 4.89 23.46
N GLU A 94 -12.58 5.50 23.97
CA GLU A 94 -13.89 5.59 23.33
C GLU A 94 -13.90 6.55 22.13
N LEU A 95 -12.96 7.50 22.06
CA LEU A 95 -12.78 8.40 20.93
C LEU A 95 -11.97 7.71 19.85
N GLN A 96 -12.69 7.20 18.85
CA GLN A 96 -12.17 6.47 17.71
C GLN A 96 -12.59 7.15 16.41
N PHE A 97 -11.69 7.08 15.43
CA PHE A 97 -11.73 7.85 14.21
C PHE A 97 -11.43 6.89 13.05
N ASN A 98 -12.39 6.64 12.15
CA ASN A 98 -12.13 5.84 10.95
C ASN A 98 -11.17 6.65 10.05
N ALA A 99 -10.01 6.10 9.74
CA ALA A 99 -8.96 6.75 8.96
C ALA A 99 -8.80 6.16 7.56
N GLY A 100 -9.55 5.11 7.21
CA GLY A 100 -9.52 4.48 5.90
C GLY A 100 -10.22 3.13 5.87
N ASN A 101 -10.79 2.78 4.72
CA ASN A 101 -11.49 1.51 4.48
C ASN A 101 -10.74 0.67 3.43
N VAL A 102 -10.89 -0.66 3.49
CA VAL A 102 -10.30 -1.57 2.49
C VAL A 102 -10.99 -1.44 1.14
N SER A 103 -12.25 -1.05 1.09
CA SER A 103 -12.95 -0.75 -0.15
C SER A 103 -13.40 0.72 -0.18
N PRO A 104 -12.90 1.55 -1.13
CA PRO A 104 -11.99 1.22 -2.23
C PRO A 104 -10.50 1.49 -1.90
N GLN A 105 -9.72 0.48 -1.52
CA GLN A 105 -8.26 0.62 -1.43
C GLN A 105 -7.62 0.69 -2.82
N LEU A 106 -6.47 1.37 -2.91
CA LEU A 106 -5.72 1.54 -4.15
C LEU A 106 -4.27 1.12 -3.90
N TRP A 107 -3.78 0.20 -4.72
CA TRP A 107 -2.39 -0.28 -4.65
C TRP A 107 -1.57 0.31 -5.78
N TYR A 108 -0.45 0.94 -5.46
CA TYR A 108 0.44 1.58 -6.43
C TYR A 108 1.83 0.95 -6.36
N GLY A 109 2.33 0.40 -7.46
CA GLY A 109 3.69 -0.14 -7.56
C GLY A 109 4.46 0.45 -8.74
N LEU A 110 5.78 0.26 -8.78
CA LEU A 110 6.62 0.80 -9.86
C LEU A 110 6.31 0.16 -11.23
N PHE A 111 6.03 0.99 -12.24
CA PHE A 111 5.87 0.58 -13.63
C PHE A 111 7.23 0.11 -14.18
N ASN A 112 7.29 -1.14 -14.66
CA ASN A 112 8.49 -1.90 -15.08
C ASN A 112 9.27 -2.64 -13.97
N GLY A 113 8.81 -2.61 -12.73
CA GLY A 113 9.52 -3.22 -11.61
C GLY A 113 10.90 -2.57 -11.40
N PRO A 114 11.52 -2.73 -10.24
CA PRO A 114 12.84 -2.17 -10.06
C PRO A 114 13.87 -3.08 -10.74
N ALA A 115 14.82 -2.48 -11.45
CA ALA A 115 15.99 -3.19 -11.97
C ALA A 115 16.81 -3.86 -10.85
N SER A 116 16.57 -3.49 -9.58
CA SER A 116 17.15 -4.07 -8.37
C SER A 116 16.13 -4.15 -7.24
N GLN A 117 16.00 -5.29 -6.57
CA GLN A 117 15.08 -5.44 -5.43
C GLN A 117 15.39 -4.49 -4.25
N SER A 118 16.58 -3.91 -4.16
CA SER A 118 17.06 -3.11 -3.03
C SER A 118 16.50 -1.68 -2.92
N ASN A 119 15.63 -1.25 -3.84
CA ASN A 119 14.98 0.07 -3.81
C ASN A 119 13.51 -0.01 -4.28
N LEU A 120 12.87 -1.17 -4.07
CA LEU A 120 11.48 -1.35 -4.44
C LEU A 120 10.61 -0.59 -3.43
N THR A 121 9.75 0.29 -3.93
CA THR A 121 8.70 0.92 -3.14
C THR A 121 7.33 0.68 -3.77
N TRP A 122 6.32 0.58 -2.92
CA TRP A 122 4.92 0.56 -3.33
C TRP A 122 4.07 1.14 -2.21
N ASP A 123 2.86 1.58 -2.56
CA ASP A 123 1.96 2.23 -1.63
C ASP A 123 0.59 1.55 -1.65
N ILE A 124 -0.09 1.55 -0.50
CA ILE A 124 -1.52 1.25 -0.41
C ILE A 124 -2.21 2.48 0.15
N VAL A 125 -3.19 3.00 -0.58
CA VAL A 125 -4.05 4.09 -0.14
C VAL A 125 -5.38 3.51 0.29
N TYR A 126 -5.82 3.88 1.49
CA TYR A 126 -7.09 3.51 2.10
C TYR A 126 -7.95 4.78 2.26
N PRO A 127 -8.74 5.15 1.25
CA PRO A 127 -9.73 6.21 1.38
C PRO A 127 -10.74 5.83 2.45
N ASN A 128 -11.15 6.80 3.26
CA ASN A 128 -12.28 6.63 4.15
C ASN A 128 -13.58 6.62 3.33
N HIS A 129 -14.38 5.58 3.52
CA HIS A 129 -15.73 5.46 2.99
C HIS A 129 -16.66 5.08 4.15
N GLN A 130 -17.25 6.08 4.81
CA GLN A 130 -18.15 5.83 5.93
C GLN A 130 -19.51 5.34 5.46
N SER A 131 -19.94 4.21 6.00
CA SER A 131 -21.30 3.70 5.80
C SER A 131 -22.34 4.49 6.62
N ASN A 132 -21.92 5.07 7.75
CA ASN A 132 -22.77 5.87 8.63
C ASN A 132 -22.07 7.18 9.08
N PRO A 133 -22.48 8.35 8.56
CA PRO A 133 -21.84 9.64 8.85
C PRO A 133 -22.15 10.21 10.25
N SER A 134 -22.83 9.47 11.13
CA SER A 134 -23.38 10.01 12.38
C SER A 134 -22.38 10.26 13.51
N PHE A 135 -21.11 9.86 13.38
CA PHE A 135 -20.10 10.01 14.43
C PHE A 135 -18.97 10.91 13.96
N ILE A 136 -18.73 12.03 14.66
CA ILE A 136 -17.49 12.81 14.95
C ILE A 136 -16.39 12.96 13.85
N ASP A 137 -16.55 12.40 12.66
CA ASP A 137 -15.48 12.03 11.74
C ASP A 137 -15.43 12.85 10.45
N GLY A 138 -16.44 13.68 10.19
CA GLY A 138 -16.45 14.56 9.03
C GLY A 138 -16.30 13.82 7.70
N THR A 139 -17.38 13.25 7.19
CA THR A 139 -17.63 13.01 5.75
C THR A 139 -16.42 12.60 4.89
N GLY A 140 -15.90 11.37 5.03
CA GLY A 140 -15.06 10.73 3.99
C GLY A 140 -13.78 11.47 3.57
N ILE A 141 -13.32 12.46 4.34
CA ILE A 141 -12.15 13.29 3.99
C ILE A 141 -10.83 12.62 4.39
N ARG A 142 -10.91 11.58 5.21
CA ARG A 142 -9.73 10.91 5.77
C ARG A 142 -9.16 9.90 4.79
N VAL A 143 -7.85 9.77 4.80
CA VAL A 143 -7.13 8.83 3.96
C VAL A 143 -5.87 8.37 4.69
N ALA A 144 -5.69 7.06 4.77
CA ALA A 144 -4.45 6.47 5.25
C ALA A 144 -3.63 5.97 4.07
N THR A 145 -2.34 6.30 4.06
CA THR A 145 -1.38 5.74 3.09
C THR A 145 -0.39 4.87 3.84
N VAL A 146 -0.16 3.67 3.34
CA VAL A 146 0.87 2.77 3.83
C VAL A 146 1.98 2.69 2.80
N HIS A 147 3.17 3.18 3.17
CA HIS A 147 4.37 3.18 2.34
C HIS A 147 5.20 1.93 2.62
N PHE A 148 5.53 1.18 1.59
CA PHE A 148 6.37 0.01 1.69
C PHE A 148 7.74 0.29 1.09
N ILE A 149 8.79 0.05 1.87
CA ILE A 149 10.18 0.34 1.49
C ILE A 149 11.01 -0.93 1.69
N VAL A 150 11.43 -1.54 0.59
CA VAL A 150 12.35 -2.67 0.66
C VAL A 150 13.73 -2.17 1.05
N ASP A 151 14.22 -2.63 2.20
CA ASP A 151 15.49 -2.22 2.78
C ASP A 151 16.26 -3.48 3.20
N SER A 152 17.32 -3.82 2.45
CA SER A 152 18.11 -5.03 2.70
C SER A 152 18.91 -4.98 4.02
N ALA A 153 19.05 -3.81 4.65
CA ALA A 153 19.69 -3.67 5.94
C ALA A 153 18.74 -3.99 7.12
N VAL A 154 17.43 -4.08 6.87
CA VAL A 154 16.40 -4.29 7.89
C VAL A 154 15.88 -5.73 7.81
N GLU A 155 16.46 -6.64 8.59
CA GLU A 155 16.21 -8.09 8.45
C GLU A 155 14.75 -8.49 8.77
N LYS A 156 14.08 -7.76 9.67
CA LYS A 156 12.68 -7.99 10.04
C LYS A 156 11.83 -6.75 9.73
N PRO A 157 10.58 -6.91 9.26
CA PRO A 157 9.68 -5.78 9.04
C PRO A 157 9.56 -4.88 10.27
N ILE A 158 9.70 -3.57 10.05
CA ILE A 158 9.46 -2.52 11.03
C ILE A 158 8.27 -1.70 10.51
N LEU A 159 7.26 -1.54 11.36
CA LEU A 159 6.07 -0.75 11.08
C LEU A 159 6.11 0.51 11.95
N THR A 160 6.02 1.68 11.35
CA THR A 160 6.00 2.97 12.06
C THR A 160 4.83 3.83 11.59
N VAL A 161 4.24 4.59 12.49
CA VAL A 161 3.33 5.68 12.13
C VAL A 161 4.17 6.93 11.98
N ASP A 162 4.22 7.49 10.78
CA ASP A 162 5.04 8.66 10.47
C ASP A 162 4.35 9.95 10.91
N GLY A 163 3.01 9.91 10.98
CA GLY A 163 2.21 10.95 11.61
C GLY A 163 0.85 11.14 10.93
N GLU A 164 0.26 12.27 11.27
CA GLU A 164 -1.03 12.76 10.79
C GLU A 164 -0.83 14.18 10.24
N GLU A 165 -1.26 14.43 9.01
CA GLU A 165 -1.34 15.78 8.44
C GLU A 165 -2.79 16.26 8.41
N LYS A 166 -3.03 17.41 9.05
CA LYS A 166 -4.30 18.16 9.05
C LYS A 166 -5.55 17.32 9.41
N TYR A 167 -5.45 16.34 10.30
CA TYR A 167 -6.57 15.46 10.73
C TYR A 167 -7.14 14.52 9.68
N THR A 168 -6.60 14.58 8.46
CA THR A 168 -7.19 13.93 7.30
C THR A 168 -6.26 12.91 6.69
N GLU A 169 -4.95 13.13 6.74
CA GLU A 169 -3.98 12.28 6.08
C GLU A 169 -3.14 11.55 7.12
N TYR A 170 -3.09 10.23 7.01
CA TYR A 170 -2.36 9.36 7.93
C TYR A 170 -1.32 8.58 7.16
N SER A 171 -0.12 8.43 7.73
CA SER A 171 0.96 7.71 7.07
C SER A 171 1.55 6.63 7.97
N ILE A 172 1.63 5.43 7.43
CA ILE A 172 2.29 4.28 8.04
C ILE A 172 3.43 3.85 7.10
N THR A 173 4.65 3.70 7.62
CA THR A 173 5.74 3.10 6.87
C THR A 173 5.96 1.66 7.30
N VAL A 174 6.07 0.77 6.32
CA VAL A 174 6.52 -0.61 6.45
C VAL A 174 7.90 -0.70 5.79
N ARG A 175 8.93 -1.02 6.57
CA ARG A 175 10.29 -1.14 6.08
C ARG A 175 10.87 -2.50 6.43
N GLY A 176 11.48 -3.17 5.46
CA GLY A 176 12.14 -4.44 5.71
C GLY A 176 12.72 -5.06 4.45
N LYS A 177 13.57 -6.06 4.63
CA LYS A 177 14.17 -6.82 3.54
C LYS A 177 13.15 -7.69 2.81
N CYS A 178 12.19 -8.24 3.54
CA CYS A 178 11.14 -9.10 3.02
C CYS A 178 9.82 -8.67 3.64
N ILE A 179 8.99 -7.99 2.86
CA ILE A 179 7.76 -7.31 3.29
C ILE A 179 6.61 -7.53 2.30
N GLY A 180 6.69 -8.60 1.50
CA GLY A 180 5.63 -8.96 0.54
C GLY A 180 5.88 -8.47 -0.87
N GLN A 181 7.10 -7.98 -1.16
CA GLN A 181 7.44 -7.50 -2.49
C GLN A 181 7.59 -8.63 -3.52
N PRO A 182 7.44 -8.34 -4.83
CA PRO A 182 7.78 -9.26 -5.89
C PRO A 182 9.20 -9.83 -5.82
N ALA A 183 9.35 -11.12 -6.07
CA ALA A 183 10.63 -11.78 -6.24
C ALA A 183 10.99 -11.90 -7.73
N ILE A 184 12.00 -11.14 -8.14
CA ILE A 184 12.50 -11.08 -9.52
C ILE A 184 13.78 -11.90 -9.63
N ASN A 185 13.87 -12.80 -10.62
CA ASN A 185 15.11 -13.47 -11.00
C ASN A 185 15.53 -12.99 -12.40
N GLN A 186 16.82 -12.69 -12.60
CA GLN A 186 17.35 -12.14 -13.86
C GLN A 186 17.13 -13.04 -15.08
N THR A 187 16.77 -14.32 -14.89
CA THR A 187 16.53 -15.30 -15.96
C THR A 187 15.05 -15.65 -16.18
N THR A 188 14.15 -15.30 -15.25
CA THR A 188 12.71 -15.63 -15.32
C THR A 188 11.87 -14.43 -14.87
N PHE A 189 10.92 -14.03 -15.73
CA PHE A 189 10.23 -12.75 -15.64
C PHE A 189 9.61 -12.43 -14.26
N VAL A 190 9.08 -13.41 -13.50
CA VAL A 190 8.76 -13.32 -12.06
C VAL A 190 8.68 -14.74 -11.48
N GLN A 191 9.18 -14.96 -10.25
CA GLN A 191 9.08 -16.26 -9.56
C GLN A 191 7.97 -16.31 -8.50
N GLY A 192 7.61 -15.17 -7.91
CA GLY A 192 6.60 -15.08 -6.86
C GLY A 192 6.79 -13.83 -6.01
N TYR A 193 6.74 -13.96 -4.69
CA TYR A 193 6.93 -12.86 -3.74
C TYR A 193 7.84 -13.27 -2.58
N CYS A 194 8.40 -12.27 -1.91
CA CYS A 194 9.17 -12.46 -0.69
C CYS A 194 8.20 -12.55 0.49
N ASP A 195 8.06 -13.74 1.08
CA ASP A 195 7.18 -13.99 2.23
C ASP A 195 7.73 -13.27 3.48
N PRO A 196 7.01 -12.29 4.04
CA PRO A 196 7.49 -11.53 5.20
C PRO A 196 7.79 -12.36 6.44
N LYS A 197 7.12 -13.50 6.62
CA LYS A 197 7.24 -14.33 7.82
C LYS A 197 8.47 -15.22 7.77
N THR A 198 8.74 -15.82 6.62
CA THR A 198 9.86 -16.76 6.45
C THR A 198 11.11 -16.11 5.87
N GLY A 199 10.99 -14.94 5.24
CA GLY A 199 12.07 -14.31 4.49
C GLY A 199 12.40 -15.01 3.17
N GLN A 200 11.62 -16.02 2.78
CA GLN A 200 11.87 -16.84 1.60
C GLN A 200 11.05 -16.38 0.39
N VAL A 201 11.56 -16.67 -0.81
CA VAL A 201 10.78 -16.48 -2.03
C VAL A 201 9.80 -17.64 -2.16
N VAL A 202 8.51 -17.34 -2.13
CA VAL A 202 7.43 -18.30 -2.34
C VAL A 202 6.91 -18.15 -3.76
N PRO A 203 6.72 -19.26 -4.51
CA PRO A 203 6.11 -19.18 -5.83
C PRO A 203 4.76 -18.48 -5.80
N GLY A 204 4.54 -17.54 -6.71
CA GLY A 204 3.23 -16.90 -6.85
C GLY A 204 2.18 -17.94 -7.27
N PRO A 205 0.87 -17.72 -6.98
CA PRO A 205 -0.18 -18.53 -7.58
C PRO A 205 0.05 -18.57 -9.10
N TYR A 206 0.21 -19.79 -9.63
CA TYR A 206 0.64 -20.04 -11.00
C TYR A 206 -0.12 -19.17 -12.01
N ILE A 207 0.56 -18.83 -13.11
CA ILE A 207 0.05 -18.09 -14.29
C ILE A 207 -1.39 -18.48 -14.68
N ASN A 208 -1.80 -19.74 -14.48
CA ASN A 208 -3.16 -20.22 -14.73
C ASN A 208 -4.27 -19.50 -13.95
N GLU A 209 -4.00 -18.95 -12.77
CA GLU A 209 -4.97 -18.10 -12.05
C GLU A 209 -4.95 -16.67 -12.57
N ILE A 210 -3.77 -16.12 -12.88
CA ILE A 210 -3.62 -14.77 -13.48
C ILE A 210 -4.32 -14.71 -14.84
N ILE A 211 -4.21 -15.74 -15.68
CA ILE A 211 -4.90 -15.82 -16.98
C ILE A 211 -6.44 -15.77 -16.82
N LYS A 212 -7.00 -16.25 -15.70
CA LYS A 212 -8.44 -16.14 -15.45
C LYS A 212 -8.90 -14.71 -15.15
N PHE A 213 -8.00 -13.85 -14.68
CA PHE A 213 -8.28 -12.43 -14.42
C PHE A 213 -8.10 -11.55 -15.67
N PHE A 214 -7.42 -12.05 -16.69
CA PHE A 214 -7.31 -11.43 -18.01
C PHE A 214 -7.91 -12.34 -19.09
N PRO A 215 -9.24 -12.61 -19.09
CA PRO A 215 -9.86 -13.24 -20.24
C PRO A 215 -9.62 -12.32 -21.43
N SER A 216 -8.95 -12.85 -22.45
CA SER A 216 -8.63 -12.24 -23.75
C SER A 216 -9.47 -11.01 -24.08
N ILE A 217 -8.81 -9.85 -24.12
CA ILE A 217 -9.30 -8.64 -24.82
C ILE A 217 -9.31 -8.92 -26.32
#